data_AF-A0A959ILE4-F1
#
_entry.id   AF-A0A959ILE4-F1
#
_cell.length_a   1.000
_cell.length_b   1.000
_cell.length_c   1.000
_cell.angle_alpha   90.00
_cell.angle_beta   90.00
_cell.angle_gamma   90.00
#
_symmetry.space_group_name_H-M   'P 1'
#
loop_
_entity.id
_entity.type
_entity.pdbx_description
1 polymer ?
#
loop_
_entity_poly.entity_id
_entity_poly.type
_entity_poly.pdbx_seq_one_letter_code
_entity_poly.pdbx_strand_id
1 'polypeptide(L)'
;MHSGRLISLFLLGNGLFLSLAGAQSPADLREHHAFFDQQSSNYQDWLVESGIGQVLKVEHLKLTKDSVFLYLAFVDSDFDYQLNALHALQDTIRKKSVHTLEEKLFYKAIFFLEIPNDRLVIQLFDNYNIGSSVLFWQAIMFKDGSVSVRESGAKPILKIINISGISISEEGNQVRDNISGEVSKPRLFEEIYQFFKNKYQGSDCEGLTPRVLLRESGRRLWIQVDNLCKEALYEQTNNVLCRILNRLQLPSCNTIRRERFHFKVDYDKIEQGGELIIEIDGEYSTNTLLGYGQYQKMDYRFMDYFQVYADVLVEDLKKAIGNNRH
;
A
#
# COMPACT_ATOMS: atom_id res chain seq x y z
N MET A 1 -25.57 -69.02 44.68
CA MET A 1 -26.22 -68.32 45.82
C MET A 1 -25.14 -67.53 46.55
N HIS A 2 -25.32 -66.21 46.65
CA HIS A 2 -24.57 -65.14 47.35
C HIS A 2 -24.62 -63.92 46.41
N SER A 3 -25.67 -63.08 46.44
CA SER A 3 -25.99 -62.03 47.43
C SER A 3 -24.79 -61.13 47.75
N GLY A 4 -24.78 -59.90 47.24
CA GLY A 4 -23.74 -58.94 47.60
C GLY A 4 -23.74 -57.60 46.85
N ARG A 5 -24.66 -56.71 47.22
CA ARG A 5 -24.50 -55.24 47.33
C ARG A 5 -24.26 -54.39 46.07
N LEU A 6 -25.35 -53.78 45.62
CA LEU A 6 -25.39 -52.41 45.08
C LEU A 6 -24.89 -51.41 46.15
N ILE A 7 -23.88 -50.61 45.83
CA ILE A 7 -23.52 -49.40 46.58
C ILE A 7 -23.58 -48.21 45.61
N SER A 8 -24.54 -47.33 45.86
CA SER A 8 -24.64 -45.99 45.31
C SER A 8 -23.34 -45.20 45.54
N LEU A 9 -22.74 -44.72 44.45
CA LEU A 9 -21.79 -43.61 44.46
C LEU A 9 -22.29 -42.56 43.46
N PHE A 10 -23.39 -41.92 43.82
CA PHE A 10 -23.81 -40.63 43.28
C PHE A 10 -23.85 -39.67 44.47
N LEU A 11 -23.41 -38.43 44.25
CA LEU A 11 -23.33 -37.29 45.18
C LEU A 11 -22.00 -37.16 45.91
N LEU A 12 -21.05 -36.47 45.27
CA LEU A 12 -20.15 -35.45 45.85
C LEU A 12 -19.17 -35.01 44.76
N GLY A 13 -19.61 -34.11 43.88
CA GLY A 13 -18.76 -33.59 42.79
C GLY A 13 -19.31 -32.34 42.11
N ASN A 14 -20.21 -31.59 42.75
CA ASN A 14 -20.80 -30.36 42.21
C ASN A 14 -20.64 -29.21 43.22
N GLY A 15 -19.39 -28.88 43.55
CA GLY A 15 -19.10 -27.83 44.54
C GLY A 15 -17.79 -27.08 44.32
N LEU A 16 -17.28 -27.03 43.09
CA LEU A 16 -15.97 -26.42 42.79
C LEU A 16 -15.93 -25.78 41.39
N PHE A 17 -16.95 -24.98 41.03
CA PHE A 17 -16.92 -24.19 39.78
C PHE A 17 -17.61 -22.82 39.89
N LEU A 18 -17.70 -22.21 41.08
CA LEU A 18 -18.43 -20.94 41.27
C LEU A 18 -17.57 -19.77 41.80
N SER A 19 -16.24 -19.81 41.66
CA SER A 19 -15.39 -18.76 42.23
C SER A 19 -14.27 -18.26 41.33
N LEU A 20 -14.49 -18.07 40.02
CA LEU A 20 -13.49 -17.48 39.11
C LEU A 20 -14.08 -16.63 37.98
N ALA A 21 -15.24 -16.00 38.22
CA ALA A 21 -15.78 -14.96 37.34
C ALA A 21 -15.68 -13.56 37.99
N GLY A 22 -14.59 -13.32 38.72
CA GLY A 22 -14.09 -11.96 38.85
C GLY A 22 -13.41 -11.65 37.53
N ALA A 23 -14.15 -11.11 36.55
CA ALA A 23 -13.55 -10.47 35.40
C ALA A 23 -12.67 -9.34 35.95
N GLN A 24 -11.41 -9.65 36.24
CA GLN A 24 -10.40 -8.65 36.54
C GLN A 24 -10.42 -7.76 35.32
N SER A 25 -10.90 -6.52 35.51
CA SER A 25 -10.75 -5.49 34.51
C SER A 25 -9.32 -5.57 34.00
N PRO A 26 -9.11 -5.61 32.67
CA PRO A 26 -7.77 -5.61 32.09
C PRO A 26 -6.88 -4.66 32.88
N ALA A 27 -5.82 -5.19 33.49
CA ALA A 27 -4.85 -4.34 34.17
C ALA A 27 -4.39 -3.29 33.17
N ASP A 28 -4.40 -2.02 33.59
CA ASP A 28 -3.99 -0.91 32.75
C ASP A 28 -2.50 -1.08 32.44
N LEU A 29 -2.17 -1.43 31.19
CA LEU A 29 -0.81 -1.77 30.81
C LEU A 29 0.18 -0.63 31.05
N ARG A 30 -0.31 0.61 31.14
CA ARG A 30 0.50 1.80 31.45
C ARG A 30 1.09 1.76 32.85
N GLU A 31 0.53 1.00 33.79
CA GLU A 31 1.11 0.88 35.13
C GLU A 31 2.43 0.09 35.14
N HIS A 32 2.76 -0.59 34.03
CA HIS A 32 3.92 -1.48 33.92
C HIS A 32 5.02 -0.94 32.97
N HIS A 33 5.15 0.38 32.80
CA HIS A 33 6.14 1.00 31.91
C HIS A 33 7.56 0.42 32.06
N ALA A 34 8.09 0.33 33.28
CA ALA A 34 9.45 -0.16 33.53
C ALA A 34 9.67 -1.61 33.06
N PHE A 35 8.65 -2.47 33.17
CA PHE A 35 8.70 -3.83 32.64
C PHE A 35 8.79 -3.80 31.11
N PHE A 36 7.89 -3.05 30.46
CA PHE A 36 7.86 -2.97 29.00
C PHE A 36 9.14 -2.35 28.42
N ASP A 37 9.71 -1.33 29.07
CA ASP A 37 10.98 -0.75 28.66
C ASP A 37 12.13 -1.78 28.68
N GLN A 38 12.20 -2.60 29.73
CA GLN A 38 13.18 -3.70 29.80
C GLN A 38 12.92 -4.75 28.71
N GLN A 39 11.67 -5.14 28.48
CA GLN A 39 11.34 -6.12 27.44
C GLN A 39 11.60 -5.60 26.03
N SER A 40 11.48 -4.28 25.83
CA SER A 40 11.90 -3.58 24.60
C SER A 40 13.38 -3.83 24.29
N SER A 41 14.24 -3.67 25.31
CA SER A 41 15.68 -3.94 25.19
C SER A 41 15.95 -5.41 24.87
N ASN A 42 15.30 -6.33 25.59
CA ASN A 42 15.46 -7.76 25.35
C ASN A 42 15.02 -8.16 23.93
N TYR A 43 13.95 -7.54 23.42
CA TYR A 43 13.49 -7.75 22.05
C TYR A 43 14.51 -7.20 21.03
N GLN A 44 15.11 -6.03 21.28
CA GLN A 44 16.18 -5.49 20.46
C GLN A 44 17.41 -6.42 20.43
N ASP A 45 17.83 -6.97 21.57
CA ASP A 45 18.94 -7.92 21.64
C ASP A 45 18.64 -9.17 20.78
N TRP A 46 17.41 -9.69 20.87
CA TRP A 46 16.98 -10.80 20.01
C TRP A 46 16.99 -10.44 18.51
N LEU A 47 16.59 -9.23 18.13
CA LEU A 47 16.71 -8.80 16.73
C LEU A 47 18.17 -8.90 16.28
N VAL A 48 19.11 -8.39 17.08
CA VAL A 48 20.55 -8.45 16.79
C VAL A 48 21.04 -9.89 16.67
N GLU A 49 20.76 -10.74 17.66
CA GLU A 49 21.20 -12.15 17.68
C GLU A 49 20.62 -12.97 16.52
N SER A 50 19.39 -12.68 16.10
CA SER A 50 18.74 -13.37 14.98
C SER A 50 19.19 -12.88 13.60
N GLY A 51 20.03 -11.83 13.54
CA GLY A 51 20.46 -11.17 12.31
C GLY A 51 19.43 -10.21 11.72
N ILE A 52 18.19 -10.17 12.24
CA ILE A 52 17.15 -9.20 11.84
C ILE A 52 17.58 -7.77 12.19
N GLY A 53 18.36 -7.62 13.26
CA GLY A 53 18.90 -6.38 13.82
C GLY A 53 19.80 -5.59 12.87
N GLN A 54 20.22 -6.21 11.76
CA GLN A 54 20.97 -5.53 10.69
C GLN A 54 20.06 -4.66 9.82
N VAL A 55 18.75 -4.95 9.79
CA VAL A 55 17.76 -4.25 8.97
C VAL A 55 16.81 -3.45 9.85
N LEU A 56 16.34 -4.04 10.96
CA LEU A 56 15.33 -3.46 11.84
C LEU A 56 15.87 -3.26 13.25
N LYS A 57 15.49 -2.16 13.88
CA LYS A 57 15.73 -1.86 15.29
C LYS A 57 14.42 -1.48 15.97
N VAL A 58 14.37 -1.65 17.28
CA VAL A 58 13.30 -1.10 18.11
C VAL A 58 13.50 0.41 18.20
N GLU A 59 12.48 1.16 17.81
CA GLU A 59 12.46 2.62 17.96
C GLU A 59 11.91 2.98 19.34
N HIS A 60 10.68 2.55 19.64
CA HIS A 60 10.06 2.72 20.95
C HIS A 60 8.83 1.80 21.13
N LEU A 61 8.35 1.73 22.36
CA LEU A 61 7.05 1.18 22.70
C LEU A 61 6.07 2.31 23.05
N LYS A 62 4.81 2.14 22.66
CA LYS A 62 3.72 2.98 23.15
C LYS A 62 2.68 2.11 23.84
N LEU A 63 2.45 2.42 25.10
CA LEU A 63 1.43 1.75 25.91
C LEU A 63 0.14 2.55 25.87
N THR A 64 -0.96 1.84 25.67
CA THR A 64 -2.32 2.31 25.95
C THR A 64 -2.88 1.49 27.09
N LYS A 65 -4.11 1.79 27.52
CA LYS A 65 -4.76 1.02 28.58
C LYS A 65 -4.83 -0.48 28.25
N ASP A 66 -5.14 -0.80 26.99
CA ASP A 66 -5.50 -2.17 26.58
C ASP A 66 -4.59 -2.74 25.48
N SER A 67 -3.57 -2.00 25.03
CA SER A 67 -2.73 -2.42 23.90
C SER A 67 -1.31 -1.88 23.98
N VAL A 68 -0.39 -2.64 23.40
CA VAL A 68 1.02 -2.31 23.21
C VAL A 68 1.30 -2.13 21.72
N PHE A 69 1.88 -0.99 21.37
CA PHE A 69 2.38 -0.72 20.02
C PHE A 69 3.91 -0.77 20.03
N LEU A 70 4.48 -1.73 19.32
CA LEU A 70 5.93 -1.87 19.14
C LEU A 70 6.33 -1.28 17.81
N TYR A 71 7.08 -0.17 17.86
CA TYR A 71 7.55 0.54 16.69
C TYR A 71 8.95 0.04 16.33
N LEU A 72 9.07 -0.50 15.12
CA LEU A 72 10.33 -0.92 14.53
C LEU A 72 10.75 0.08 13.45
N ALA A 73 12.00 0.53 13.51
CA ALA A 73 12.61 1.38 12.50
C ALA A 73 13.62 0.60 11.68
N PHE A 74 13.86 1.07 10.46
CA PHE A 74 15.02 0.62 9.73
C PHE A 74 16.30 1.18 10.35
N VAL A 75 17.38 0.41 10.24
CA VAL A 75 18.71 0.84 10.69
C VAL A 75 19.27 1.91 9.75
N ASP A 76 19.04 1.78 8.45
CA ASP A 76 19.42 2.76 7.43
C ASP A 76 18.35 3.85 7.30
N SER A 77 18.74 5.04 6.85
CA SER A 77 17.85 6.16 6.53
C SER A 77 17.53 6.28 5.02
N ASP A 78 18.32 5.62 4.16
CA ASP A 78 18.09 5.58 2.73
C ASP A 78 16.94 4.64 2.38
N PHE A 79 15.84 5.20 1.91
CA PHE A 79 14.62 4.44 1.70
C PHE A 79 14.78 3.30 0.69
N ASP A 80 15.55 3.48 -0.40
CA ASP A 80 15.90 2.44 -1.39
C ASP A 80 16.57 1.24 -0.73
N TYR A 81 17.52 1.53 0.15
CA TYR A 81 18.19 0.49 0.91
C TYR A 81 17.23 -0.22 1.88
N GLN A 82 16.38 0.52 2.58
CA GLN A 82 15.43 -0.02 3.56
C GLN A 82 14.51 -1.09 2.98
N LEU A 83 13.79 -0.81 1.89
CA LEU A 83 12.83 -1.78 1.33
C LEU A 83 13.53 -2.96 0.68
N ASN A 84 14.66 -2.73 -0.01
CA ASN A 84 15.43 -3.83 -0.57
C ASN A 84 15.97 -4.75 0.54
N ALA A 85 16.44 -4.18 1.65
CA ALA A 85 16.88 -4.94 2.81
C ALA A 85 15.72 -5.72 3.47
N LEU A 86 14.53 -5.12 3.57
CA LEU A 86 13.33 -5.79 4.08
C LEU A 86 12.94 -6.99 3.21
N HIS A 87 12.84 -6.81 1.89
CA HIS A 87 12.50 -7.88 0.96
C HIS A 87 13.55 -9.00 0.99
N ALA A 88 14.84 -8.65 1.00
CA ALA A 88 15.92 -9.63 1.11
C ALA A 88 15.84 -10.43 2.43
N LEU A 89 15.49 -9.76 3.54
CA LEU A 89 15.30 -10.40 4.84
C LEU A 89 14.08 -11.35 4.82
N GLN A 90 12.94 -10.90 4.29
CA GLN A 90 11.73 -11.72 4.14
C GLN A 90 12.02 -12.98 3.30
N ASP A 91 12.71 -12.83 2.17
CA ASP A 91 13.09 -13.96 1.31
C ASP A 91 14.07 -14.91 2.00
N THR A 92 15.04 -14.38 2.73
CA THR A 92 16.00 -15.19 3.50
C THR A 92 15.30 -16.02 4.56
N ILE A 93 14.34 -15.43 5.27
CA ILE A 93 13.55 -16.14 6.29
C ILE A 93 12.66 -17.18 5.63
N ARG A 94 11.94 -16.85 4.56
CA ARG A 94 11.07 -17.77 3.83
C ARG A 94 11.82 -19.01 3.32
N LYS A 95 13.08 -18.86 2.93
CA LYS A 95 13.94 -19.98 2.50
C LYS A 95 14.39 -20.89 3.64
N LYS A 96 14.45 -20.40 4.88
CA LYS A 96 15.02 -21.10 6.04
C LYS A 96 13.99 -21.52 7.10
N SER A 97 12.74 -21.10 6.96
CA SER A 97 11.72 -21.20 8.01
C SER A 97 10.34 -21.40 7.40
N VAL A 98 9.51 -22.17 8.10
CA VAL A 98 8.08 -22.29 7.78
C VAL A 98 7.29 -21.02 8.11
N HIS A 99 7.79 -20.23 9.07
CA HIS A 99 7.20 -18.94 9.46
C HIS A 99 7.71 -17.78 8.60
N THR A 100 6.82 -16.82 8.31
CA THR A 100 7.19 -15.55 7.67
C THR A 100 7.98 -14.64 8.62
N LEU A 101 8.57 -13.55 8.08
CA LEU A 101 9.24 -12.55 8.92
C LEU A 101 8.24 -11.95 9.93
N GLU A 102 7.04 -11.63 9.47
CA GLU A 102 6.00 -10.98 10.26
C GLU A 102 5.52 -11.88 11.41
N GLU A 103 5.33 -13.18 11.14
CA GLU A 103 5.01 -14.16 12.18
C GLU A 103 6.13 -14.27 13.22
N LYS A 104 7.39 -14.29 12.78
CA LYS A 104 8.53 -14.34 13.71
C LYS A 104 8.61 -13.10 14.60
N LEU A 105 8.48 -11.91 14.01
CA LEU A 105 8.46 -10.66 14.75
C LEU A 105 7.31 -10.67 15.76
N PHE A 106 6.10 -11.03 15.31
CA PHE A 106 4.90 -11.01 16.13
C PHE A 106 4.98 -11.98 17.31
N TYR A 107 5.21 -13.28 17.05
CA TYR A 107 5.20 -14.28 18.11
C TYR A 107 6.36 -14.09 19.09
N LYS A 108 7.51 -13.57 18.63
CA LYS A 108 8.60 -13.26 19.55
C LYS A 108 8.29 -12.04 20.43
N ALA A 109 7.62 -11.03 19.88
CA ALA A 109 7.20 -9.87 20.66
C ALA A 109 6.19 -10.28 21.73
N ILE A 110 5.20 -11.13 21.41
CA ILE A 110 4.29 -11.71 22.40
C ILE A 110 5.05 -12.45 23.52
N PHE A 111 6.05 -13.25 23.16
CA PHE A 111 6.86 -13.97 24.13
C PHE A 111 7.58 -13.04 25.12
N PHE A 112 8.20 -11.95 24.65
CA PHE A 112 8.90 -11.02 25.54
C PHE A 112 7.96 -10.09 26.32
N LEU A 113 6.89 -9.61 25.68
CA LEU A 113 5.98 -8.63 26.27
C LEU A 113 4.95 -9.28 27.20
N GLU A 114 4.81 -10.61 27.18
CA GLU A 114 3.89 -11.39 28.03
C GLU A 114 2.43 -10.88 27.98
N ILE A 115 1.98 -10.47 26.79
CA ILE A 115 0.61 -9.98 26.55
C ILE A 115 -0.21 -10.91 25.65
N PRO A 116 -1.56 -10.88 25.74
CA PRO A 116 -2.43 -11.53 24.79
C PRO A 116 -2.20 -11.09 23.34
N ASN A 117 -2.40 -12.01 22.38
CA ASN A 117 -2.19 -11.78 20.95
C ASN A 117 -3.00 -10.59 20.40
N ASP A 118 -4.22 -10.37 20.88
CA ASP A 118 -5.12 -9.30 20.43
C ASP A 118 -4.74 -7.91 20.97
N ARG A 119 -3.71 -7.82 21.83
CA ARG A 119 -3.23 -6.56 22.42
C ARG A 119 -1.93 -6.04 21.83
N LEU A 120 -1.31 -6.77 20.90
CA LEU A 120 -0.06 -6.37 20.27
C LEU A 120 -0.32 -5.85 18.85
N VAL A 121 0.30 -4.70 18.54
CA VAL A 121 0.48 -4.23 17.16
C VAL A 121 1.95 -3.89 16.97
N ILE A 122 2.60 -4.50 15.99
CA ILE A 122 3.94 -4.09 15.55
C ILE A 122 3.77 -3.16 14.36
N GLN A 123 4.44 -2.01 14.37
CA GLN A 123 4.42 -1.05 13.27
C GLN A 123 5.82 -0.85 12.71
N LEU A 124 5.93 -0.89 11.38
CA LEU A 124 7.13 -0.56 10.61
C LEU A 124 6.83 0.69 9.78
N PHE A 125 7.77 1.63 9.77
CA PHE A 125 7.73 2.86 8.97
C PHE A 125 9.07 3.04 8.26
N ASP A 126 9.04 3.63 7.06
CA ASP A 126 10.22 4.11 6.34
C ASP A 126 10.95 5.22 7.11
N ASN A 127 10.19 6.12 7.74
CA ASN A 127 10.74 7.17 8.57
C ASN A 127 9.82 7.50 9.76
N TYR A 128 10.44 7.93 10.86
CA TYR A 128 9.75 8.39 12.08
C TYR A 128 9.80 9.92 12.23
N ASN A 129 10.12 10.64 11.16
CA ASN A 129 10.27 12.08 11.20
C ASN A 129 8.90 12.76 11.12
N ILE A 130 8.53 13.49 12.18
CA ILE A 130 7.23 14.17 12.34
C ILE A 130 7.22 15.38 11.40
N GLY A 131 6.85 15.16 10.15
CA GLY A 131 6.78 16.20 9.12
C GLY A 131 6.94 15.67 7.70
N SER A 132 7.52 14.48 7.52
CA SER A 132 7.60 13.79 6.24
C SER A 132 6.35 12.94 5.99
N SER A 133 5.90 12.89 4.75
CA SER A 133 4.90 11.92 4.34
C SER A 133 5.49 10.51 4.41
N VAL A 134 4.84 9.63 5.17
CA VAL A 134 5.18 8.20 5.25
C VAL A 134 4.94 7.56 3.88
N LEU A 135 5.99 7.07 3.24
CA LEU A 135 5.91 6.42 1.92
C LEU A 135 5.67 4.91 2.03
N PHE A 136 6.03 4.32 3.17
CA PHE A 136 5.78 2.93 3.48
C PHE A 136 5.37 2.78 4.94
N TRP A 137 4.29 2.04 5.16
CA TRP A 137 3.87 1.62 6.49
C TRP A 137 3.38 0.19 6.46
N GLN A 138 3.75 -0.59 7.47
CA GLN A 138 3.25 -1.93 7.69
C GLN A 138 2.87 -2.11 9.16
N ALA A 139 1.63 -2.57 9.41
CA ALA A 139 1.21 -3.04 10.71
C ALA A 139 0.99 -4.54 10.72
N ILE A 140 1.59 -5.20 11.71
CA ILE A 140 1.50 -6.62 11.96
C ILE A 140 0.67 -6.81 13.23
N MET A 141 -0.42 -7.57 13.14
CA MET A 141 -1.38 -7.76 14.23
C MET A 141 -1.97 -9.16 14.17
N PHE A 142 -2.50 -9.66 15.29
CA PHE A 142 -3.23 -10.93 15.29
C PHE A 142 -4.70 -10.68 14.97
N LYS A 143 -5.23 -11.35 13.95
CA LYS A 143 -6.64 -11.24 13.55
C LYS A 143 -7.14 -12.59 13.04
N ASP A 144 -8.36 -12.95 13.44
CA ASP A 144 -9.05 -14.14 12.96
C ASP A 144 -8.23 -15.44 13.14
N GLY A 145 -7.47 -15.53 14.25
CA GLY A 145 -6.66 -16.70 14.59
C GLY A 145 -5.29 -16.78 13.91
N SER A 146 -4.86 -15.74 13.18
CA SER A 146 -3.58 -15.72 12.47
C SER A 146 -2.90 -14.35 12.54
N VAL A 147 -1.61 -14.31 12.23
CA VAL A 147 -0.89 -13.05 12.04
C VAL A 147 -1.32 -12.45 10.70
N SER A 148 -1.85 -11.23 10.76
CA SER A 148 -2.31 -10.44 9.62
C SER A 148 -1.41 -9.23 9.44
N VAL A 149 -1.17 -8.90 8.18
CA VAL A 149 -0.42 -7.70 7.78
C VAL A 149 -1.36 -6.70 7.13
N ARG A 150 -1.27 -5.44 7.53
CA ARG A 150 -1.83 -4.31 6.79
C ARG A 150 -0.67 -3.46 6.31
N GLU A 151 -0.64 -3.19 5.02
CA GLU A 151 0.41 -2.38 4.41
C GLU A 151 -0.20 -1.18 3.68
N SER A 152 0.54 -0.08 3.66
CA SER A 152 0.33 1.05 2.77
C SER A 152 1.64 1.28 2.04
N GLY A 153 1.62 1.10 0.72
CA GLY A 153 2.75 1.46 -0.16
C GLY A 153 2.71 2.93 -0.57
N ALA A 154 3.57 3.28 -1.53
CA ALA A 154 3.59 4.60 -2.17
C ALA A 154 2.16 4.98 -2.58
N LYS A 155 1.67 6.10 -2.04
CA LYS A 155 0.31 6.55 -2.32
C LYS A 155 0.21 6.95 -3.80
N PRO A 156 -0.94 6.71 -4.44
CA PRO A 156 -1.23 7.28 -5.74
C PRO A 156 -0.99 8.79 -5.75
N ILE A 157 -0.51 9.32 -6.87
CA ILE A 157 -0.33 10.75 -7.05
C ILE A 157 -1.70 11.37 -7.26
N LEU A 158 -2.07 12.32 -6.39
CA LEU A 158 -3.30 13.09 -6.51
C LEU A 158 -3.00 14.43 -7.21
N LYS A 159 -3.75 14.72 -8.26
CA LYS A 159 -3.69 15.98 -9.01
C LYS A 159 -5.06 16.60 -9.10
N ILE A 160 -5.11 17.91 -8.85
CA ILE A 160 -6.35 18.68 -8.91
C ILE A 160 -6.30 19.59 -10.14
N ILE A 161 -7.35 19.54 -10.94
CA ILE A 161 -7.53 20.37 -12.14
C ILE A 161 -8.79 21.21 -11.96
N ASN A 162 -8.60 22.51 -11.81
CA ASN A 162 -9.70 23.46 -11.82
C ASN A 162 -10.15 23.70 -13.26
N ILE A 163 -11.43 23.46 -13.53
CA ILE A 163 -12.07 23.83 -14.80
C ILE A 163 -13.00 25.02 -14.56
N SER A 164 -12.52 26.20 -14.91
CA SER A 164 -13.30 27.44 -14.83
C SER A 164 -14.24 27.61 -16.02
N GLY A 165 -15.39 28.26 -15.80
CA GLY A 165 -16.29 28.69 -16.89
C GLY A 165 -17.20 27.60 -17.45
N ILE A 166 -17.32 26.47 -16.75
CA ILE A 166 -18.14 25.33 -17.16
C ILE A 166 -19.02 24.93 -15.98
N SER A 167 -20.33 25.19 -16.09
CA SER A 167 -21.29 24.54 -15.21
C SER A 167 -21.41 23.08 -15.67
N ILE A 168 -21.53 22.15 -14.73
CA ILE A 168 -21.87 20.76 -15.04
C ILE A 168 -23.19 20.44 -14.37
N SER A 169 -24.11 19.89 -15.16
CA SER A 169 -25.35 19.31 -14.68
C SER A 169 -25.15 17.83 -14.35
N GLU A 170 -25.67 17.42 -13.19
CA GLU A 170 -25.60 16.02 -12.73
C GLU A 170 -26.68 15.12 -13.38
N GLU A 171 -27.74 15.72 -13.95
CA GLU A 171 -28.88 14.98 -14.50
C GLU A 171 -28.70 14.61 -15.97
N GLY A 172 -28.61 13.30 -16.22
CA GLY A 172 -28.36 12.71 -17.54
C GLY A 172 -29.56 12.63 -18.50
N ASN A 173 -30.65 13.38 -18.30
CA ASN A 173 -31.84 13.24 -19.14
C ASN A 173 -32.22 14.53 -19.88
N GLN A 174 -31.84 14.55 -21.17
CA GLN A 174 -32.48 15.22 -22.31
C GLN A 174 -32.78 16.74 -22.28
N VAL A 175 -32.13 17.43 -23.22
CA VAL A 175 -32.69 18.47 -24.14
C VAL A 175 -32.90 19.88 -23.57
N ARG A 176 -31.96 20.80 -23.84
CA ARG A 176 -32.00 21.78 -24.97
C ARG A 176 -30.77 22.68 -24.85
N ASP A 177 -29.90 22.60 -25.85
CA ASP A 177 -28.90 23.64 -26.13
C ASP A 177 -29.61 24.99 -26.17
N ASN A 178 -29.17 25.92 -25.31
CA ASN A 178 -29.17 27.39 -25.53
C ASN A 178 -28.80 28.22 -24.30
N ILE A 179 -28.32 27.62 -23.20
CA ILE A 179 -27.58 28.37 -22.19
C ILE A 179 -26.10 28.02 -22.36
N SER A 180 -25.36 28.99 -22.91
CA SER A 180 -23.93 28.91 -23.19
C SER A 180 -23.14 28.35 -22.00
N GLY A 181 -22.55 27.16 -22.15
CA GLY A 181 -21.43 26.71 -21.32
C GLY A 181 -21.66 25.53 -20.37
N GLU A 182 -22.85 24.91 -20.33
CA GLU A 182 -23.09 23.75 -19.44
C GLU A 182 -22.75 22.41 -20.13
N VAL A 183 -21.75 21.69 -19.61
CA VAL A 183 -21.33 20.37 -20.12
C VAL A 183 -21.73 19.31 -19.11
N SER A 184 -22.47 18.28 -19.52
CA SER A 184 -22.87 17.21 -18.61
C SER A 184 -21.68 16.36 -18.16
N LYS A 185 -21.74 15.82 -16.93
CA LYS A 185 -20.67 14.96 -16.38
C LYS A 185 -20.32 13.77 -17.28
N PRO A 186 -21.30 13.04 -17.87
CA PRO A 186 -21.00 11.96 -18.81
C PRO A 186 -20.24 12.43 -20.06
N ARG A 187 -20.58 13.61 -20.59
CA ARG A 187 -19.88 14.19 -21.75
C ARG A 187 -18.44 14.57 -21.39
N LEU A 188 -18.22 15.18 -20.23
CA LEU A 188 -16.87 15.48 -19.75
C LEU A 188 -16.04 14.19 -19.59
N PHE A 189 -16.62 13.15 -19.01
CA PHE A 189 -15.94 11.86 -18.83
C PHE A 189 -15.61 11.19 -20.16
N GLU A 190 -16.49 11.31 -21.15
CA GLU A 190 -16.22 10.84 -22.51
C GLU A 190 -15.08 11.65 -23.16
N GLU A 191 -15.06 12.98 -23.02
CA GLU A 191 -13.95 13.83 -23.51
C GLU A 191 -12.61 13.41 -22.89
N ILE A 192 -12.58 13.16 -21.57
CA ILE A 192 -11.39 12.66 -20.87
C ILE A 192 -10.99 11.29 -21.42
N TYR A 193 -11.92 10.36 -21.56
CA TYR A 193 -11.63 9.02 -22.09
C TYR A 193 -11.06 9.08 -23.52
N GLN A 194 -11.61 9.93 -24.38
CA GLN A 194 -11.09 10.13 -25.73
C GLN A 194 -9.70 10.77 -25.73
N PHE A 195 -9.39 11.66 -24.79
CA PHE A 195 -8.02 12.15 -24.60
C PHE A 195 -7.04 10.99 -24.33
N PHE A 196 -7.35 10.10 -23.39
CA PHE A 196 -6.51 8.94 -23.09
C PHE A 196 -6.38 8.02 -24.32
N LYS A 197 -7.49 7.73 -25.02
CA LYS A 197 -7.42 6.95 -26.26
C LYS A 197 -6.51 7.59 -27.30
N ASN A 198 -6.66 8.88 -27.56
CA ASN A 198 -5.85 9.57 -28.58
C ASN A 198 -4.37 9.66 -28.18
N LYS A 199 -4.06 9.81 -26.89
CA LYS A 199 -2.68 9.88 -26.40
C LYS A 199 -1.96 8.52 -26.51
N TYR A 200 -2.64 7.40 -26.23
CA TYR A 200 -1.98 6.09 -26.12
C TYR A 200 -2.34 5.06 -27.20
N GLN A 201 -3.55 5.09 -27.78
CA GLN A 201 -3.93 4.15 -28.83
C GLN A 201 -3.33 4.60 -30.18
N GLY A 202 -2.07 4.25 -30.41
CA GLY A 202 -1.38 4.52 -31.68
C GLY A 202 0.14 4.40 -31.63
N SER A 203 0.75 4.42 -30.44
CA SER A 203 2.18 4.22 -30.27
C SER A 203 2.50 2.74 -30.15
N ASP A 204 3.01 2.11 -31.21
CA ASP A 204 3.61 0.77 -31.11
C ASP A 204 5.04 0.91 -30.54
N CYS A 205 5.34 0.19 -29.48
CA CYS A 205 6.68 0.10 -28.93
C CYS A 205 7.12 -1.35 -28.80
N GLU A 206 8.16 -1.74 -29.53
CA GLU A 206 8.73 -3.10 -29.44
C GLU A 206 7.70 -4.23 -29.65
N GLY A 207 6.63 -3.99 -30.43
CA GLY A 207 5.56 -4.96 -30.70
C GLY A 207 4.52 -5.05 -29.57
N LEU A 208 4.51 -4.09 -28.64
CA LEU A 208 3.48 -3.91 -27.63
C LEU A 208 2.58 -2.74 -28.04
N THR A 209 1.29 -3.02 -28.17
CA THR A 209 0.28 -1.99 -28.40
C THR A 209 -0.35 -1.58 -27.06
N PRO A 210 -0.26 -0.29 -26.66
CA PRO A 210 -0.95 0.21 -25.49
C PRO A 210 -2.45 -0.02 -25.60
N ARG A 211 -3.08 -0.33 -24.46
CA ARG A 211 -4.53 -0.56 -24.41
C ARG A 211 -5.16 0.31 -23.36
N VAL A 212 -5.99 1.24 -23.80
CA VAL A 212 -6.83 2.06 -22.93
C VAL A 212 -8.13 1.29 -22.68
N LEU A 213 -8.37 0.95 -21.41
CA LEU A 213 -9.53 0.23 -20.93
C LEU A 213 -10.35 1.15 -20.02
N LEU A 214 -11.62 1.34 -20.37
CA LEU A 214 -12.60 1.98 -19.51
C LEU A 214 -13.15 0.95 -18.53
N ARG A 215 -13.11 1.26 -17.22
CA ARG A 215 -13.83 0.50 -16.19
C ARG A 215 -14.94 1.40 -15.64
N GLU A 216 -16.18 0.98 -15.80
CA GLU A 216 -17.31 1.80 -15.36
C GLU A 216 -17.53 1.71 -13.85
N SER A 217 -17.67 2.88 -13.21
CA SER A 217 -18.18 3.01 -11.84
C SER A 217 -18.99 4.30 -11.76
N GLY A 218 -20.30 4.20 -11.50
CA GLY A 218 -21.27 5.27 -11.81
C GLY A 218 -20.94 6.71 -11.38
N ARG A 219 -20.11 6.94 -10.35
CA ARG A 219 -19.72 8.29 -9.91
C ARG A 219 -18.31 8.74 -10.34
N ARG A 220 -17.46 7.80 -10.78
CA ARG A 220 -16.03 8.00 -11.05
C ARG A 220 -15.64 7.40 -12.39
N LEU A 221 -14.84 8.10 -13.15
CA LEU A 221 -14.26 7.56 -14.37
C LEU A 221 -12.98 6.79 -14.00
N TRP A 222 -12.92 5.50 -14.31
CA TRP A 222 -11.73 4.68 -14.11
C TRP A 222 -11.15 4.29 -15.46
N ILE A 223 -9.91 4.70 -15.71
CA ILE A 223 -9.20 4.39 -16.95
C ILE A 223 -7.95 3.60 -16.56
N GLN A 224 -7.77 2.44 -17.19
CA GLN A 224 -6.53 1.69 -17.11
C GLN A 224 -5.85 1.76 -18.47
N VAL A 225 -4.56 2.06 -18.48
CA VAL A 225 -3.75 2.04 -19.69
C VAL A 225 -2.66 1.00 -19.53
N ASP A 226 -2.80 -0.11 -20.25
CA ASP A 226 -1.84 -1.21 -20.25
C ASP A 226 -0.76 -1.03 -21.32
N ASN A 227 0.39 -1.66 -21.08
CA ASN A 227 1.52 -1.73 -22.01
C ASN A 227 2.05 -0.35 -22.40
N LEU A 228 2.10 0.56 -21.42
CA LEU A 228 2.72 1.86 -21.59
C LEU A 228 4.23 1.69 -21.82
N CYS A 229 4.72 2.43 -22.80
CA CYS A 229 6.00 2.24 -23.46
C CYS A 229 7.14 2.97 -22.75
N LYS A 230 7.37 2.66 -21.46
CA LYS A 230 8.32 3.42 -20.62
C LYS A 230 8.00 4.92 -20.61
N GLU A 231 6.72 5.24 -20.50
CA GLU A 231 6.19 6.60 -20.58
C GLU A 231 6.65 7.42 -19.38
N ALA A 232 6.53 6.89 -18.16
CA ALA A 232 7.06 7.56 -16.96
C ALA A 232 8.52 7.17 -16.71
N LEU A 233 8.92 5.92 -16.96
CA LEU A 233 10.25 5.42 -16.58
C LEU A 233 11.31 5.57 -17.68
N TYR A 234 11.13 6.56 -18.57
CA TYR A 234 12.02 6.76 -19.71
C TYR A 234 13.48 7.03 -19.30
N GLU A 235 13.75 7.72 -18.19
CA GLU A 235 15.11 8.10 -17.76
C GLU A 235 15.90 7.02 -17.00
N GLN A 236 15.26 5.99 -16.46
CA GLN A 236 16.00 4.84 -15.92
C GLN A 236 16.78 4.08 -17.01
N THR A 237 16.56 4.41 -18.29
CA THR A 237 17.38 3.97 -19.42
C THR A 237 18.76 4.66 -19.50
N ASN A 238 18.97 5.76 -18.77
CA ASN A 238 20.11 6.67 -18.97
C ASN A 238 21.08 6.75 -17.79
N ASN A 239 21.00 5.82 -16.83
CA ASN A 239 22.03 5.69 -15.79
C ASN A 239 23.39 5.42 -16.46
N VAL A 240 24.42 6.18 -16.07
CA VAL A 240 25.80 6.07 -16.57
C VAL A 240 26.30 4.62 -16.48
N LEU A 241 25.94 3.90 -15.42
CA LEU A 241 26.29 2.50 -15.24
C LEU A 241 25.68 1.62 -16.34
N CYS A 242 24.46 1.91 -16.78
CA CYS A 242 23.77 1.16 -17.83
C CYS A 242 24.32 1.45 -19.22
N ARG A 243 24.79 2.68 -19.46
CA ARG A 243 25.59 3.01 -20.65
C ARG A 243 26.90 2.21 -20.68
N ILE A 244 27.56 2.03 -19.54
CA ILE A 244 28.79 1.23 -19.42
C ILE A 244 28.50 -0.26 -19.64
N LEU A 245 27.46 -0.81 -19.00
CA LEU A 245 27.10 -2.23 -19.15
C LEU A 245 26.66 -2.57 -20.58
N ASN A 246 25.89 -1.71 -21.23
CA ASN A 246 25.52 -1.85 -22.64
C ASN A 246 26.77 -1.80 -23.55
N ARG A 247 27.76 -0.95 -23.24
CA ARG A 247 29.03 -0.88 -23.98
C ARG A 247 29.87 -2.15 -23.82
N LEU A 248 29.71 -2.88 -22.72
CA LEU A 248 30.36 -4.16 -22.45
C LEU A 248 29.57 -5.38 -22.97
N GLN A 249 28.48 -5.17 -23.72
CA GLN A 249 27.57 -6.23 -24.20
C GLN A 249 26.99 -7.11 -23.08
N LEU A 250 26.93 -6.58 -21.86
CA LEU A 250 26.29 -7.25 -20.72
C LEU A 250 24.77 -7.00 -20.75
N PRO A 251 23.96 -7.85 -20.07
CA PRO A 251 22.51 -7.72 -20.10
C PRO A 251 22.05 -6.31 -19.72
N SER A 252 21.14 -5.75 -20.51
CA SER A 252 20.66 -4.37 -20.31
C SER A 252 20.09 -4.21 -18.90
N CYS A 253 20.51 -3.16 -18.17
CA CYS A 253 19.97 -2.84 -16.84
C CYS A 253 18.44 -2.73 -16.80
N ASN A 254 17.85 -2.31 -17.92
CA ASN A 254 16.43 -2.04 -17.96
C ASN A 254 15.65 -3.33 -18.28
N THR A 255 15.24 -4.01 -17.23
CA THR A 255 14.36 -5.19 -17.32
C THR A 255 12.88 -4.82 -17.37
N ILE A 256 12.53 -3.55 -17.19
CA ILE A 256 11.15 -3.06 -17.24
C ILE A 256 10.70 -3.02 -18.70
N ARG A 257 9.68 -3.82 -19.00
CA ARG A 257 9.15 -4.01 -20.37
C ARG A 257 7.78 -3.41 -20.56
N ARG A 258 7.00 -3.33 -19.48
CA ARG A 258 5.62 -2.86 -19.53
C ARG A 258 5.36 -1.95 -18.35
N GLU A 259 4.69 -0.85 -18.61
CA GLU A 259 4.05 -0.05 -17.59
C GLU A 259 2.53 -0.23 -17.71
N ARG A 260 1.84 0.00 -16.60
CA ARG A 260 0.39 0.13 -16.55
C ARG A 260 0.06 1.30 -15.65
N PHE A 261 -0.76 2.22 -16.12
CA PHE A 261 -1.31 3.29 -15.30
C PHE A 261 -2.79 3.10 -15.04
N HIS A 262 -3.20 3.49 -13.84
CA HIS A 262 -4.59 3.58 -13.42
C HIS A 262 -4.89 5.04 -13.12
N PHE A 263 -5.92 5.56 -13.76
CA PHE A 263 -6.44 6.89 -13.56
C PHE A 263 -7.84 6.77 -12.97
N LYS A 264 -8.07 7.41 -11.83
CA LYS A 264 -9.41 7.61 -11.29
C LYS A 264 -9.70 9.09 -11.34
N VAL A 265 -10.80 9.45 -11.99
CA VAL A 265 -11.21 10.84 -12.16
C VAL A 265 -12.54 11.03 -11.43
N ASP A 266 -12.48 11.87 -10.42
CA ASP A 266 -13.62 12.44 -9.70
C ASP A 266 -13.93 13.83 -10.27
N TYR A 267 -15.19 14.24 -10.17
CA TYR A 267 -15.64 15.58 -10.53
C TYR A 267 -16.51 16.13 -9.41
N ASP A 268 -16.11 17.28 -8.88
CA ASP A 268 -16.82 18.04 -7.86
C ASP A 268 -17.23 19.41 -8.40
N LYS A 269 -18.48 19.80 -8.14
CA LYS A 269 -19.01 21.11 -8.55
C LYS A 269 -18.59 22.17 -7.53
N ILE A 270 -18.05 23.29 -8.01
CA ILE A 270 -17.67 24.44 -7.18
C ILE A 270 -18.36 25.71 -7.69
N GLU A 271 -18.37 26.79 -6.90
CA GLU A 271 -19.13 28.01 -7.22
C GLU A 271 -18.81 28.63 -8.59
N GLN A 272 -17.56 28.48 -9.06
CA GLN A 272 -17.08 29.08 -10.32
C GLN A 272 -16.82 28.05 -11.44
N GLY A 273 -17.39 26.84 -11.33
CA GLY A 273 -17.27 25.80 -12.35
C GLY A 273 -17.19 24.41 -11.74
N GLY A 274 -16.07 23.72 -11.99
CA GLY A 274 -15.84 22.41 -11.41
C GLY A 274 -14.37 22.10 -11.16
N GLU A 275 -14.17 21.11 -10.30
CA GLU A 275 -12.87 20.57 -9.94
C GLU A 275 -12.81 19.11 -10.39
N LEU A 276 -11.77 18.76 -11.16
CA LEU A 276 -11.42 17.38 -11.45
C LEU A 276 -10.32 16.93 -10.52
N ILE A 277 -10.57 15.85 -9.78
CA ILE A 277 -9.57 15.22 -8.93
C ILE A 277 -9.13 13.96 -9.64
N ILE A 278 -7.85 13.91 -10.01
CA ILE A 278 -7.24 12.81 -10.75
C ILE A 278 -6.27 12.08 -9.84
N GLU A 279 -6.59 10.84 -9.54
CA GLU A 279 -5.70 9.90 -8.86
C GLU A 279 -4.96 9.07 -9.92
N ILE A 280 -3.63 9.11 -9.88
CA ILE A 280 -2.76 8.42 -10.81
C ILE A 280 -1.94 7.40 -10.04
N ASP A 281 -2.08 6.13 -10.41
CA ASP A 281 -1.36 5.01 -9.83
C ASP A 281 -0.64 4.22 -10.93
N GLY A 282 0.55 3.70 -10.61
CA GLY A 282 1.46 3.12 -11.57
C GLY A 282 1.85 1.69 -11.22
N GLU A 283 2.01 0.87 -12.24
CA GLU A 283 2.54 -0.48 -12.13
C GLU A 283 3.55 -0.75 -13.25
N TYR A 284 4.50 -1.64 -13.01
CA TYR A 284 5.49 -2.06 -14.00
C TYR A 284 5.70 -3.57 -13.99
N SER A 285 6.17 -4.13 -15.10
CA SER A 285 6.47 -5.56 -15.24
C SER A 285 7.88 -5.78 -15.75
N THR A 286 8.57 -6.75 -15.15
CA THR A 286 9.89 -7.22 -15.59
C THR A 286 9.78 -8.64 -16.15
N ASN A 287 10.58 -8.95 -17.19
CA ASN A 287 10.51 -10.25 -17.88
C ASN A 287 11.10 -11.43 -17.06
N THR A 288 11.75 -11.18 -15.94
CA THR A 288 12.74 -12.13 -15.39
C THR A 288 12.35 -12.84 -14.11
N LEU A 289 11.31 -12.41 -13.39
CA LEU A 289 11.05 -12.92 -12.02
C LEU A 289 9.62 -13.36 -11.70
N LEU A 290 8.59 -12.85 -12.40
CA LEU A 290 7.19 -13.02 -11.96
C LEU A 290 6.29 -13.78 -12.94
N GLY A 291 6.86 -14.35 -14.02
CA GLY A 291 6.08 -14.97 -15.09
C GLY A 291 5.36 -13.96 -15.98
N TYR A 292 4.92 -14.39 -17.15
CA TYR A 292 4.25 -13.52 -18.12
C TYR A 292 2.96 -12.92 -17.54
N GLY A 293 2.90 -11.60 -17.41
CA GLY A 293 1.67 -10.85 -17.12
C GLY A 293 1.50 -10.35 -15.68
N GLN A 294 2.47 -10.58 -14.79
CA GLN A 294 2.44 -9.98 -13.45
C GLN A 294 3.00 -8.56 -13.47
N TYR A 295 2.32 -7.68 -12.75
CA TYR A 295 2.69 -6.27 -12.57
C TYR A 295 3.02 -6.04 -11.09
N GLN A 296 4.03 -5.23 -10.84
CA GLN A 296 4.43 -4.72 -9.53
C GLN A 296 3.99 -3.26 -9.42
N LYS A 297 3.49 -2.83 -8.27
CA LYS A 297 3.22 -1.41 -8.03
C LYS A 297 4.51 -0.61 -8.22
N MET A 298 4.41 0.54 -8.88
CA MET A 298 5.47 1.53 -8.88
C MET A 298 5.62 2.01 -7.44
N ASP A 299 6.74 1.63 -6.84
CA ASP A 299 7.13 2.17 -5.57
C ASP A 299 7.77 3.55 -5.74
N TYR A 300 8.18 4.13 -4.63
CA TYR A 300 8.82 5.43 -4.52
C TYR A 300 10.08 5.65 -5.36
N ARG A 301 10.80 4.60 -5.78
CA ARG A 301 11.95 4.74 -6.71
C ARG A 301 11.55 5.40 -8.02
N PHE A 302 10.27 5.30 -8.32
CA PHE A 302 9.66 5.81 -9.52
C PHE A 302 8.89 7.11 -9.28
N MET A 303 8.68 7.53 -8.02
CA MET A 303 7.80 8.65 -7.71
C MET A 303 8.29 9.97 -8.31
N ASP A 304 9.58 10.25 -8.36
CA ASP A 304 10.07 11.51 -8.98
C ASP A 304 9.74 11.55 -10.48
N TYR A 305 10.02 10.45 -11.19
CA TYR A 305 9.68 10.32 -12.62
C TYR A 305 8.17 10.35 -12.84
N PHE A 306 7.43 9.67 -11.99
CA PHE A 306 5.98 9.57 -12.06
C PHE A 306 5.30 10.89 -11.73
N GLN A 307 5.88 11.70 -10.85
CA GLN A 307 5.44 13.05 -10.52
C GLN A 307 5.62 14.00 -11.70
N VAL A 308 6.81 14.01 -12.32
CA VAL A 308 7.07 14.81 -13.54
C VAL A 308 6.09 14.42 -14.64
N TYR A 309 5.87 13.13 -14.83
CA TYR A 309 4.89 12.62 -15.77
C TYR A 309 3.47 13.09 -15.45
N ALA A 310 3.04 12.97 -14.20
CA ALA A 310 1.71 13.39 -13.74
C ALA A 310 1.47 14.89 -14.00
N ASP A 311 2.48 15.73 -13.79
CA ASP A 311 2.41 17.17 -14.07
C ASP A 311 2.21 17.44 -15.57
N VAL A 312 2.99 16.79 -16.43
CA VAL A 312 2.84 16.92 -17.90
C VAL A 312 1.46 16.43 -18.36
N LEU A 313 1.01 15.28 -17.86
CA LEU A 313 -0.28 14.71 -18.22
C LEU A 313 -1.45 15.64 -17.84
N VAL A 314 -1.38 16.24 -16.66
CA VAL A 314 -2.39 17.19 -16.18
C VAL A 314 -2.47 18.42 -17.10
N GLU A 315 -1.34 18.97 -17.51
CA GLU A 315 -1.30 20.10 -18.43
C GLU A 315 -1.82 19.73 -19.83
N ASP A 316 -1.47 18.56 -20.33
CA ASP A 316 -2.01 18.03 -21.60
C ASP A 316 -3.52 17.86 -21.54
N LEU A 317 -4.03 17.29 -20.44
CA LEU A 317 -5.45 17.07 -20.24
C LEU A 317 -6.21 18.40 -20.10
N LYS A 318 -5.66 19.36 -19.36
CA LYS A 318 -6.22 20.73 -19.27
C LYS A 318 -6.37 21.35 -20.66
N LYS A 319 -5.34 21.28 -21.49
CA LYS A 319 -5.38 21.77 -22.87
C LYS A 319 -6.41 21.04 -23.71
N ALA A 320 -6.51 19.71 -23.60
CA ALA A 320 -7.49 18.93 -24.35
C ALA A 320 -8.94 19.28 -23.99
N ILE A 321 -9.22 19.47 -22.70
CA ILE A 321 -10.55 19.86 -22.23
C ILE A 321 -10.87 21.31 -22.61
N GLY A 322 -9.88 22.22 -22.51
CA GLY A 322 -10.03 23.65 -22.83
C GLY A 322 -10.15 23.97 -24.31
N ASN A 323 -9.34 23.34 -25.17
CA ASN A 323 -9.29 23.62 -26.61
C ASN A 323 -10.55 23.19 -27.37
N ASN A 324 -11.30 22.20 -26.86
CA ASN A 324 -12.55 21.74 -27.49
C ASN A 324 -13.74 22.70 -27.26
N ARG A 325 -13.51 23.87 -26.66
CA ARG A 325 -14.55 24.79 -26.18
C ARG A 325 -14.45 26.19 -26.76
N HIS A 326 -13.52 26.40 -27.71
CA HIS A 326 -13.47 27.53 -28.62
C HIS A 326 -13.88 27.07 -30.01
#